data_AF-A0A8T3CFM2-F1
#
_entry.id   AF-A0A8T3CFM2-F1
#
_cell.length_a   1.000
_cell.length_b   1.000
_cell.length_c   1.000
_cell.angle_alpha   90.00
_cell.angle_beta   90.00
_cell.angle_gamma   90.00
#
_symmetry.space_group_name_H-M   'P 1'
#
loop_
_entity.id
_entity.type
_entity.pdbx_description
1 polymer ?
#
loop_
_entity_poly.entity_id
_entity_poly.type
_entity_poly.pdbx_seq_one_letter_code
_entity_poly.pdbx_strand_id
1 'polypeptide(L)'
;MGHGPGAGGPEAAVPRWHRSIPFDHKLCHLAAVPARAVVVRLEDKCRVYKFLERVQTAFGNATQGFSLFSSSAYGRKDVMFSDETKTLLRVMGSYTSWLGPSYTTMLQAFECEGLC
;
A
#
# COMPACT_ATOMS: atom_id res chain seq x y z
N MET A 1 -56.95 -31.57 2.19
CA MET A 1 -56.02 -31.10 1.14
C MET A 1 -56.11 -29.59 1.08
N GLY A 2 -55.03 -28.88 1.44
CA GLY A 2 -54.97 -27.42 1.35
C GLY A 2 -54.16 -26.76 2.46
N HIS A 3 -52.88 -27.10 2.64
CA HIS A 3 -51.95 -26.23 3.37
C HIS A 3 -51.51 -25.12 2.41
N GLY A 4 -51.82 -23.88 2.77
CA GLY A 4 -51.42 -22.68 2.03
C GLY A 4 -49.90 -22.43 2.10
N PRO A 5 -49.35 -21.61 1.20
CA PRO A 5 -47.93 -21.46 0.98
C PRO A 5 -47.25 -20.77 2.17
N GLY A 6 -46.23 -21.43 2.73
CA GLY A 6 -45.34 -20.85 3.72
C GLY A 6 -44.61 -19.66 3.11
N ALA A 7 -44.72 -18.50 3.76
CA ALA A 7 -44.02 -17.29 3.40
C ALA A 7 -42.50 -17.52 3.54
N GLY A 8 -41.82 -17.75 2.42
CA GLY A 8 -40.37 -17.61 2.34
C GLY A 8 -40.01 -16.14 2.46
N GLY A 9 -39.73 -15.68 3.68
CA GLY A 9 -39.06 -14.40 3.89
C GLY A 9 -37.68 -14.40 3.23
N PRO A 10 -37.13 -13.22 2.88
CA PRO A 10 -35.78 -13.16 2.34
C PRO A 10 -34.82 -13.70 3.40
N GLU A 11 -34.21 -14.86 3.09
CA GLU A 11 -33.07 -15.38 3.85
C GLU A 11 -31.96 -14.34 3.71
N ALA A 12 -31.74 -13.56 4.77
CA ALA A 12 -30.59 -12.70 4.85
C ALA A 12 -29.35 -13.60 4.72
N ALA A 13 -28.61 -13.45 3.61
CA ALA A 13 -27.34 -14.12 3.46
C ALA A 13 -26.42 -13.60 4.57
N VAL A 14 -26.29 -14.35 5.67
CA VAL A 14 -25.35 -14.04 6.73
C VAL A 14 -23.97 -14.39 6.18
N PRO A 15 -23.08 -13.42 5.89
CA PRO A 15 -21.76 -13.75 5.41
C PRO A 15 -21.06 -14.62 6.45
N ARG A 16 -20.50 -15.75 6.00
CA ARG A 16 -19.73 -16.64 6.86
C ARG A 16 -18.41 -15.95 7.21
N TRP A 17 -18.40 -15.23 8.33
CA TRP A 17 -17.18 -14.66 8.91
C TRP A 17 -16.24 -15.79 9.31
N HIS A 18 -15.19 -16.01 8.52
CA HIS A 18 -14.12 -16.92 8.92
C HIS A 18 -13.18 -16.17 9.85
N ARG A 19 -13.02 -16.69 11.07
CA ARG A 19 -12.00 -16.20 11.99
C ARG A 19 -10.67 -16.84 11.63
N SER A 20 -9.73 -16.03 11.18
CA SER A 20 -8.34 -16.39 10.99
C SER A 20 -7.53 -16.12 12.27
N ILE A 21 -6.40 -16.82 12.42
CA ILE A 21 -5.46 -16.53 13.49
C ILE A 21 -4.76 -15.18 13.21
N PRO A 22 -4.44 -14.36 14.23
CA PRO A 22 -3.90 -13.01 14.03
C PRO A 22 -2.64 -12.91 13.16
N PHE A 23 -1.88 -14.00 13.07
CA PHE A 23 -0.63 -14.04 12.32
C PHE A 23 -0.80 -14.31 10.82
N ASP A 24 -2.00 -14.68 10.36
CA ASP A 24 -2.26 -15.07 8.98
C ASP A 24 -2.64 -13.89 8.06
N HIS A 25 -2.08 -12.70 8.32
CA HIS A 25 -2.32 -11.47 7.56
C HIS A 25 -1.94 -11.59 6.08
N LYS A 26 -1.06 -12.52 5.72
CA LYS A 26 -0.69 -12.78 4.31
C LYS A 26 -1.84 -13.42 3.52
N LEU A 27 -2.68 -14.22 4.18
CA LEU A 27 -3.83 -14.88 3.55
C LEU A 27 -5.14 -14.14 3.84
N CYS A 28 -5.25 -13.47 4.99
CA CYS A 28 -6.43 -12.75 5.42
C CYS A 28 -6.12 -11.27 5.65
N HIS A 29 -6.30 -10.46 4.61
CA HIS A 29 -6.17 -9.00 4.64
C HIS A 29 -7.21 -8.36 3.73
N LEU A 30 -7.58 -7.10 4.02
CA LEU A 30 -8.46 -6.31 3.14
C LEU A 30 -7.76 -5.95 1.83
N ALA A 31 -6.51 -5.51 1.91
CA ALA A 31 -5.63 -5.28 0.79
C ALA A 31 -4.16 -5.34 1.23
N ALA A 32 -3.26 -5.62 0.29
CA ALA A 32 -1.83 -5.45 0.51
C ALA A 32 -1.50 -3.98 0.29
N VAL A 33 -1.05 -3.28 1.34
CA VAL A 33 -0.68 -1.87 1.25
C VAL A 33 0.69 -1.77 0.56
N PRO A 34 0.81 -1.02 -0.56
CA PRO A 34 2.09 -0.87 -1.24
C PRO A 34 3.06 -0.05 -0.37
N ALA A 35 4.36 -0.25 -0.60
CA ALA A 35 5.37 0.60 0.01
C ALA A 35 5.20 2.08 -0.44
N ARG A 36 5.81 3.00 0.31
CA ARG A 36 5.86 4.43 -0.09
C ARG A 36 6.65 4.58 -1.39
N ALA A 37 6.26 5.52 -2.24
CA ALA A 37 6.91 5.80 -3.51
C ALA A 37 7.20 7.29 -3.71
N VAL A 38 8.27 7.59 -4.45
CA VAL A 38 8.56 8.94 -4.94
C VAL A 38 7.80 9.14 -6.26
N VAL A 39 6.87 10.10 -6.27
CA VAL A 39 6.07 10.43 -7.45
C VAL A 39 6.74 11.58 -8.20
N VAL A 40 6.87 11.43 -9.52
CA VAL A 40 7.54 12.38 -10.40
C VAL A 40 6.77 12.52 -11.71
N ARG A 41 7.01 13.61 -12.43
CA ARG A 41 6.53 13.75 -13.81
C ARG A 41 7.20 12.70 -14.71
N LEU A 42 6.51 12.29 -15.76
CA LEU A 42 6.96 11.17 -16.61
C LEU A 42 8.31 11.48 -17.29
N GLU A 43 8.49 12.72 -17.73
CA GLU A 43 9.71 13.24 -18.36
C GLU A 43 10.92 13.21 -17.42
N ASP A 44 10.71 13.29 -16.10
CA ASP A 44 11.77 13.30 -15.09
C ASP A 44 12.10 11.90 -14.53
N LYS A 45 11.27 10.88 -14.82
CA LYS A 45 11.35 9.55 -14.21
C LYS A 45 12.75 8.94 -14.24
N CYS A 46 13.40 8.98 -15.41
CA CYS A 46 14.74 8.41 -15.58
C CYS A 46 15.82 9.22 -14.85
N ARG A 47 15.72 10.56 -14.86
CA ARG A 47 16.68 11.46 -14.23
C ARG A 47 16.64 11.32 -12.71
N VAL A 48 15.45 11.36 -12.13
CA VAL A 48 15.24 11.24 -10.69
C VAL A 48 15.64 9.85 -10.19
N TYR A 49 15.28 8.78 -10.92
CA TYR A 49 15.73 7.43 -10.57
C TYR A 49 17.26 7.32 -10.50
N LYS A 50 17.97 7.76 -11.56
CA LYS A 50 19.44 7.72 -11.60
C LYS A 50 20.08 8.56 -10.49
N PHE A 51 19.47 9.69 -10.15
CA PHE A 51 19.92 10.52 -9.04
C PHE A 51 19.77 9.77 -7.70
N LEU A 52 18.58 9.26 -7.40
CA LEU A 52 18.30 8.54 -6.15
C LEU A 52 19.13 7.25 -6.02
N GLU A 53 19.40 6.56 -7.14
CA GLU A 53 20.31 5.41 -7.19
C GLU A 53 21.72 5.80 -6.72
N ARG A 54 22.30 6.87 -7.28
CA ARG A 54 23.62 7.36 -6.85
C ARG A 54 23.65 7.80 -5.39
N VAL A 55 22.62 8.55 -4.96
CA VAL A 55 22.55 9.08 -3.60
C VAL A 55 22.37 7.95 -2.58
N GLN A 56 21.54 6.95 -2.85
CA GLN A 56 21.38 5.82 -1.92
C GLN A 56 22.65 4.95 -1.88
N THR A 57 23.36 4.77 -2.99
CA THR A 57 24.64 4.04 -2.99
C THR A 57 25.68 4.72 -2.12
N ALA A 58 25.73 6.06 -2.14
CA ALA A 58 26.67 6.84 -1.34
C ALA A 58 26.25 6.94 0.14
N PHE A 59 24.95 7.11 0.43
CA PHE A 59 24.48 7.55 1.75
C PHE A 59 23.44 6.63 2.41
N GLY A 60 23.03 5.54 1.76
CA GLY A 60 21.99 4.64 2.28
C GLY A 60 22.43 3.87 3.53
N ASN A 61 23.71 3.48 3.61
CA ASN A 61 24.32 2.79 4.74
C ASN A 61 25.50 3.57 5.35
N ALA A 62 25.55 4.88 5.12
CA ALA A 62 26.62 5.71 5.65
C ALA A 62 26.53 5.80 7.18
N THR A 63 27.65 5.52 7.83
CA THR A 63 27.80 5.56 9.31
C THR A 63 28.40 6.87 9.81
N GLN A 64 28.96 7.68 8.90
CA GLN A 64 29.54 8.99 9.18
C GLN A 64 29.09 10.01 8.13
N GLY A 65 28.87 11.26 8.55
CA GLY A 65 28.37 12.31 7.68
C GLY A 65 26.85 12.24 7.50
N PHE A 66 26.38 12.22 6.25
CA PHE A 66 24.96 12.23 5.92
C PHE A 66 24.42 10.80 5.75
N SER A 67 23.31 10.49 6.41
CA SER A 67 22.58 9.22 6.27
C SER A 67 21.22 9.47 5.63
N LEU A 68 20.99 8.87 4.46
CA LEU A 68 19.82 9.16 3.62
C LEU A 68 18.49 8.74 4.27
N PHE A 69 18.52 7.66 5.04
CA PHE A 69 17.34 7.06 5.68
C PHE A 69 17.37 7.22 7.20
N SER A 70 18.07 8.23 7.73
CA SER A 70 18.07 8.52 9.17
C SER A 70 17.70 9.97 9.42
N SER A 71 16.67 10.16 10.23
CA SER A 71 16.22 11.47 10.66
C SER A 71 16.75 11.89 12.04
N SER A 72 17.66 11.11 12.65
CA SER A 72 18.14 11.31 14.04
C SER A 72 18.72 12.71 14.31
N ALA A 73 19.24 13.38 13.27
CA ALA A 73 19.82 14.72 13.38
C ALA A 73 18.79 15.87 13.33
N TYR A 74 17.51 15.62 13.04
CA TYR A 74 16.52 16.66 12.69
C TYR A 74 15.36 16.82 13.69
N GLY A 75 15.37 16.09 14.81
CA GLY A 75 14.37 16.23 15.88
C GLY A 75 12.95 15.77 15.53
N ARG A 76 12.75 15.17 14.35
CA ARG A 76 11.50 14.53 13.90
C ARG A 76 11.83 13.24 13.17
N LYS A 77 10.92 12.27 13.20
CA LYS A 77 11.06 10.98 12.50
C LYS A 77 10.65 11.08 11.04
N ASP A 78 11.16 10.15 10.23
CA ASP A 78 10.75 9.92 8.84
C ASP A 78 10.86 11.17 7.94
N VAL A 79 11.94 11.95 8.09
CA VAL A 79 12.20 13.15 7.29
C VAL A 79 12.67 12.75 5.90
N MET A 80 11.96 13.20 4.85
CA MET A 80 12.12 12.84 3.43
C MET A 80 11.77 11.37 3.12
N PHE A 81 12.44 10.43 3.80
CA PHE A 81 12.18 9.00 3.70
C PHE A 81 11.92 8.45 5.10
N SER A 82 11.26 7.29 5.17
CA SER A 82 11.09 6.63 6.46
C SER A 82 12.41 6.16 7.02
N ASP A 83 12.58 6.24 8.34
CA ASP A 83 13.79 5.74 9.03
C ASP A 83 13.95 4.22 8.90
N GLU A 84 12.85 3.51 8.59
CA GLU A 84 12.83 2.06 8.36
C GLU A 84 13.26 1.68 6.94
N THR A 85 13.42 2.65 6.03
CA THR A 85 13.77 2.41 4.62
C THR A 85 15.14 1.74 4.52
N LYS A 86 15.22 0.62 3.79
CA LYS A 86 16.48 -0.10 3.55
C LYS A 86 17.09 0.18 2.19
N THR A 87 16.25 0.43 1.18
CA THR A 87 16.69 0.69 -0.20
C THR A 87 15.55 1.35 -0.97
N LEU A 88 15.89 2.07 -2.04
CA LEU A 88 14.93 2.58 -3.01
C LEU A 88 14.97 1.72 -4.27
N LEU A 89 13.82 1.15 -4.65
CA LEU A 89 13.69 0.30 -5.83
C LEU A 89 13.05 1.07 -6.99
N ARG A 90 13.41 0.68 -8.22
CA ARG A 90 12.79 1.23 -9.43
C ARG A 90 11.38 0.68 -9.59
N VAL A 91 10.40 1.58 -9.69
CA VAL A 91 9.02 1.21 -10.05
C VAL A 91 8.87 1.10 -11.57
N MET A 92 8.51 -0.09 -12.03
CA MET A 92 8.12 -0.38 -13.41
C MET A 92 6.60 -0.24 -13.55
N GLY A 93 6.14 0.35 -14.66
CA GLY A 93 4.70 0.53 -14.92
C GLY A 93 4.11 1.86 -14.43
N SER A 94 2.78 1.87 -14.33
CA SER A 94 1.90 2.99 -13.93
C SER A 94 1.71 3.06 -12.41
N TYR A 95 0.99 4.09 -11.94
CA TYR A 95 0.61 4.17 -10.54
C TYR A 95 -0.31 3.01 -10.13
N THR A 96 -1.24 2.58 -10.99
CA THR A 96 -2.14 1.45 -10.71
C THR A 96 -1.39 0.13 -10.58
N SER A 97 -0.36 -0.12 -11.42
CA SER A 97 0.48 -1.31 -11.26
C SER A 97 1.32 -1.27 -9.98
N TRP A 98 1.70 -0.08 -9.51
CA TRP A 98 2.39 0.09 -8.23
C TRP A 98 1.49 -0.16 -7.03
N LEU A 99 0.25 0.37 -7.05
CA LEU A 99 -0.73 0.15 -5.99
C LEU A 99 -1.13 -1.33 -5.89
N GLY A 100 -1.15 -2.03 -7.01
CA GLY A 100 -1.57 -3.41 -7.09
C GLY A 100 -3.10 -3.55 -7.09
N PRO A 101 -3.61 -4.71 -7.54
CA PRO A 101 -5.03 -4.90 -7.81
C PRO A 101 -5.89 -4.84 -6.54
N SER A 102 -5.51 -5.52 -5.45
CA SER A 102 -6.32 -5.56 -4.22
C SER A 102 -6.49 -4.18 -3.59
N TYR A 103 -5.40 -3.40 -3.51
CA TYR A 103 -5.47 -2.04 -2.97
C TYR A 103 -6.28 -1.10 -3.86
N THR A 104 -6.11 -1.20 -5.18
CA THR A 104 -6.87 -0.38 -6.15
C THR A 104 -8.37 -0.68 -6.08
N THR A 105 -8.77 -1.95 -6.03
CA THR A 105 -10.18 -2.35 -5.87
C THR A 105 -10.77 -1.79 -4.57
N MET A 106 -10.03 -1.85 -3.46
CA MET A 106 -10.50 -1.30 -2.18
C MET A 106 -10.65 0.22 -2.23
N LEU A 107 -9.71 0.94 -2.83
CA LEU A 107 -9.83 2.40 -3.00
C LEU A 107 -11.07 2.76 -3.82
N GLN A 108 -11.32 2.06 -4.93
CA GLN A 108 -12.51 2.29 -5.76
C GLN A 108 -13.81 2.01 -5.00
N ALA A 109 -13.84 0.95 -4.18
CA ALA A 109 -15.00 0.63 -3.36
C ALA A 109 -15.32 1.76 -2.37
N PHE A 110 -14.30 2.35 -1.75
CA PHE A 110 -14.48 3.49 -0.84
C PHE A 110 -14.82 4.80 -1.57
N GLU A 111 -14.33 5.01 -2.80
CA GLU A 111 -14.70 6.17 -3.62
C GLU A 111 -16.19 6.15 -4.00
N CYS A 112 -16.77 4.97 -4.22
CA CYS A 112 -18.18 4.80 -4.51
C CYS A 112 -19.12 5.13 -3.33
N GLU A 113 -18.63 5.14 -2.08
CA GLU A 113 -19.46 5.54 -0.92
C GLU A 113 -19.77 7.05 -0.87
N GLY A 114 -19.19 7.84 -1.78
CA GLY A 114 -19.46 9.28 -1.90
C GLY A 114 -20.38 9.73 -3.05
N LEU A 115 -20.74 8.84 -4.00
CA LEU A 115 -21.45 9.23 -5.24
C LEU A 115 -22.30 8.12 -5.90
N CYS A 116 -22.54 6.98 -5.26
CA CYS A 116 -23.50 5.96 -5.72
C CYS A 116 -24.89 6.13 -5.10
#